data_AF-A0AAV1G0E6-F1
#
_entry.id   AF-A0AAV1G0E6-F1
#
_cell.length_a   1.000
_cell.length_b   1.000
_cell.length_c   1.000
_cell.angle_alpha   90.00
_cell.angle_beta   90.00
_cell.angle_gamma   90.00
#
_symmetry.space_group_name_H-M   'P 1'
#
loop_
_entity.id
_entity.type
_entity.pdbx_description
1 polymer ?
#
loop_
_entity_poly.entity_id
_entity_poly.type
_entity_poly.pdbx_seq_one_letter_code
_entity_poly.pdbx_strand_id
1 'polypeptide(L)'
;MTQLLDRFASYRIMSKLRNSLRDWHICSPPYLEIHSSSDLSTLQQAVTTQDLSFPLICKTRVAHGSLSHEMSLIFSAGSLADVHPPCVLQRFVNHGAILHKVFVVGDRHFCVERPSLKNFPSGPSDRETIFFNSHQVSKPESNSDLTELDEQMPSLPPPSTEAVAALVRELRLQLGMALFGVDVIININTHTLTVIDINIFPSYEGVPQFFSSLLDHIQSVLDKQTPPESTTKTTTSATSSPSVSSESDYSVSSSSLHK
;
A
#
# COMPACT_ATOMS: atom_id res chain seq x y z
N MET A 1 5.54 -11.98 7.12
CA MET A 1 6.12 -11.56 5.82
C MET A 1 5.50 -12.26 4.60
N THR A 2 4.84 -13.42 4.72
CA THR A 2 4.27 -14.18 3.57
C THR A 2 2.86 -13.79 3.15
N GLN A 3 2.13 -12.99 3.94
CA GLN A 3 0.71 -12.71 3.69
C GLN A 3 0.44 -11.99 2.36
N LEU A 4 1.31 -11.05 1.95
CA LEU A 4 1.10 -10.30 0.71
C LEU A 4 1.55 -11.04 -0.56
N LEU A 5 2.08 -12.26 -0.45
CA LEU A 5 2.35 -13.13 -1.60
C LEU A 5 1.09 -13.92 -2.03
N ASP A 6 0.06 -13.97 -1.18
CA ASP A 6 -1.22 -14.62 -1.42
C ASP A 6 -2.32 -13.55 -1.53
N ARG A 7 -2.91 -13.39 -2.72
CA ARG A 7 -3.99 -12.41 -2.91
C ARG A 7 -5.15 -12.68 -1.98
N PHE A 8 -5.47 -13.92 -1.61
CA PHE A 8 -6.55 -14.19 -0.65
C PHE A 8 -6.29 -13.53 0.70
N ALA A 9 -5.06 -13.63 1.20
CA ALA A 9 -4.69 -12.99 2.46
C ALA A 9 -4.75 -11.45 2.35
N SER A 10 -4.21 -10.87 1.28
CA SER A 10 -4.29 -9.41 1.07
C SER A 10 -5.73 -8.90 0.94
N TYR A 11 -6.61 -9.63 0.23
CA TYR A 11 -8.00 -9.26 0.04
C TYR A 11 -8.83 -9.36 1.33
N ARG A 12 -8.54 -10.34 2.19
CA ARG A 12 -9.16 -10.44 3.53
C ARG A 12 -8.74 -9.31 4.46
N ILE A 13 -7.59 -8.69 4.23
CA ILE A 13 -7.16 -7.47 4.95
C ILE A 13 -7.91 -6.27 4.36
N MET A 14 -7.92 -6.13 3.04
CA MET A 14 -8.61 -5.05 2.33
C MET A 14 -10.12 -5.02 2.62
N SER A 15 -10.77 -6.18 2.79
CA SER A 15 -12.20 -6.28 3.07
C SER A 15 -12.61 -5.65 4.41
N LYS A 16 -11.67 -5.52 5.35
CA LYS A 16 -11.89 -4.88 6.65
C LYS A 16 -11.80 -3.35 6.59
N LEU A 17 -11.19 -2.79 5.54
CA LEU A 17 -10.96 -1.35 5.42
C LEU A 17 -12.26 -0.55 5.45
N ARG A 18 -13.34 -1.06 4.84
CA ARG A 18 -14.65 -0.38 4.85
C ARG A 18 -15.15 -0.10 6.27
N ASN A 19 -14.86 -1.00 7.21
CA ASN A 19 -15.28 -0.85 8.60
C ASN A 19 -14.31 0.03 9.38
N SER A 20 -12.99 -0.15 9.20
CA SER A 20 -11.96 0.63 9.91
C SER A 20 -11.86 2.10 9.44
N LEU A 21 -12.19 2.38 8.18
CA LEU A 21 -11.97 3.68 7.52
C LEU A 21 -13.26 4.27 6.95
N ARG A 22 -14.40 3.99 7.60
CA ARG A 22 -15.72 4.45 7.15
C ARG A 22 -15.79 5.97 6.99
N ASP A 23 -15.24 6.72 7.94
CA ASP A 23 -15.25 8.19 7.95
C ASP A 23 -14.41 8.80 6.82
N TRP A 24 -13.49 8.01 6.26
CA TRP A 24 -12.63 8.43 5.15
C TRP A 24 -13.19 8.04 3.78
N HIS A 25 -14.36 7.41 3.72
CA HIS A 25 -14.93 6.88 2.48
C HIS A 25 -13.93 6.00 1.70
N ILE A 26 -13.25 5.10 2.41
CA ILE A 26 -12.32 4.13 1.84
C ILE A 26 -12.94 2.74 1.86
N CYS A 27 -12.82 1.99 0.77
CA CYS A 27 -13.27 0.61 0.70
C CYS A 27 -12.38 -0.25 -0.20
N SER A 28 -12.73 -1.53 -0.32
CA SER A 28 -12.25 -2.41 -1.37
C SER A 28 -13.48 -2.97 -2.12
N PRO A 29 -13.40 -3.20 -3.45
CA PRO A 29 -14.52 -3.77 -4.18
C PRO A 29 -14.90 -5.16 -3.64
N PRO A 30 -16.20 -5.53 -3.72
CA PRO A 30 -16.62 -6.90 -3.49
C PRO A 30 -15.79 -7.88 -4.33
N TYR A 31 -15.47 -9.03 -3.74
CA TYR A 31 -14.67 -10.06 -4.38
C TYR A 31 -15.09 -11.45 -3.93
N LEU A 32 -14.62 -12.46 -4.67
CA LEU A 32 -14.83 -13.87 -4.42
C LEU A 32 -13.50 -14.62 -4.62
N GLU A 33 -13.14 -15.47 -3.67
CA GLU A 33 -11.99 -16.39 -3.76
C GLU A 33 -12.42 -17.69 -4.44
N ILE A 34 -11.75 -18.06 -5.52
CA ILE A 34 -11.97 -19.33 -6.22
C ILE A 34 -10.76 -20.23 -5.98
N HIS A 35 -10.97 -21.29 -5.20
CA HIS A 35 -9.89 -22.16 -4.72
C HIS A 35 -9.46 -23.24 -5.74
N SER A 36 -10.42 -23.80 -6.46
CA SER A 36 -10.21 -24.92 -7.38
C SER A 36 -11.14 -24.80 -8.57
N SER A 37 -10.86 -25.59 -9.62
CA SER A 37 -11.81 -25.76 -10.73
C SER A 37 -13.17 -26.22 -10.21
N SER A 38 -14.22 -25.63 -10.77
CA SER A 38 -15.62 -26.00 -10.54
C SER A 38 -16.39 -25.76 -11.83
N ASP A 39 -17.51 -26.46 -11.99
CA ASP A 39 -18.32 -26.30 -13.20
C ASP A 39 -18.89 -24.88 -13.29
N LEU A 40 -19.10 -24.42 -14.52
CA LEU A 40 -19.55 -23.06 -14.83
C LEU A 40 -20.80 -22.64 -14.04
N SER A 41 -21.77 -23.56 -13.88
CA SER A 41 -22.99 -23.32 -13.11
C SER A 41 -22.72 -23.01 -11.63
N THR A 42 -21.72 -23.65 -11.04
CA THR A 42 -21.32 -23.43 -9.64
C THR A 42 -20.64 -22.07 -9.49
N LEU A 43 -19.78 -21.69 -10.44
CA LEU A 43 -19.15 -20.37 -10.47
C LEU A 43 -20.20 -19.26 -10.64
N GLN A 44 -21.15 -19.43 -11.57
CA GLN A 44 -22.26 -18.50 -11.79
C GLN A 44 -23.11 -18.34 -10.53
N GLN A 45 -23.43 -19.44 -9.85
CA GLN A 45 -24.18 -19.41 -8.60
C GLN A 45 -23.39 -18.69 -7.49
N ALA A 46 -22.09 -18.93 -7.37
CA ALA A 46 -21.24 -18.26 -6.38
C ALA A 46 -21.16 -16.74 -6.62
N VAL A 47 -20.98 -16.31 -7.87
CA VAL A 47 -21.00 -14.89 -8.29
C VAL A 47 -22.35 -14.24 -7.93
N THR A 48 -23.45 -14.92 -8.23
CA THR A 48 -24.81 -14.43 -7.90
C THR A 48 -25.04 -14.35 -6.38
N THR A 49 -24.60 -15.37 -5.64
CA THR A 49 -24.78 -15.44 -4.18
C THR A 49 -23.98 -14.35 -3.45
N GLN A 50 -22.84 -13.95 -4.01
CA GLN A 50 -22.00 -12.87 -3.48
C GLN A 50 -22.37 -11.49 -4.02
N ASP A 51 -23.45 -11.38 -4.81
CA ASP A 51 -23.91 -10.12 -5.42
C ASP A 51 -22.81 -9.41 -6.22
N LEU A 52 -21.99 -10.18 -6.93
CA LEU A 52 -20.96 -9.66 -7.81
C LEU A 52 -21.57 -9.27 -9.16
N SER A 53 -21.44 -8.00 -9.52
CA SER A 53 -21.91 -7.44 -10.79
C SER A 53 -20.80 -7.38 -11.83
N PHE A 54 -21.15 -7.67 -13.09
CA PHE A 54 -20.22 -7.53 -14.21
C PHE A 54 -19.97 -6.05 -14.58
N PRO A 55 -18.78 -5.71 -15.11
CA PRO A 55 -17.66 -6.63 -15.37
C PRO A 55 -16.87 -7.04 -14.11
N LEU A 56 -16.26 -8.22 -14.16
CA LEU A 56 -15.40 -8.75 -13.10
C LEU A 56 -13.95 -8.82 -13.57
N ILE A 57 -13.01 -8.36 -12.75
CA ILE A 57 -11.59 -8.58 -12.98
C ILE A 57 -11.15 -9.87 -12.27
N CYS A 58 -10.54 -10.78 -13.02
CA CYS A 58 -9.92 -11.99 -12.51
C CYS A 58 -8.42 -11.76 -12.31
N LYS A 59 -7.92 -12.13 -11.13
CA LYS A 59 -6.51 -12.02 -10.75
C LYS A 59 -6.03 -13.38 -10.24
N THR A 60 -4.84 -13.82 -10.64
CA THR A 60 -4.24 -15.05 -10.12
C THR A 60 -4.07 -14.99 -8.59
N ARG A 61 -4.15 -16.13 -7.89
CA ARG A 61 -3.95 -16.12 -6.42
C ARG A 61 -2.55 -15.68 -6.02
N VAL A 62 -1.54 -16.14 -6.75
CA VAL A 62 -0.14 -15.77 -6.50
C VAL A 62 0.03 -14.30 -6.84
N ALA A 63 0.43 -13.49 -5.86
CA ALA A 63 0.50 -12.03 -6.00
C ALA A 63 1.84 -11.52 -6.56
N HIS A 64 2.84 -12.39 -6.70
CA HIS A 64 4.19 -12.01 -7.14
C HIS A 64 4.86 -13.09 -8.01
N GLY A 65 5.61 -12.68 -9.04
CA GLY A 65 6.30 -13.56 -9.98
C GLY A 65 5.93 -13.30 -11.45
N SER A 66 6.56 -14.02 -12.38
CA SER A 66 6.39 -13.78 -13.83
C SER A 66 4.94 -13.95 -14.33
N LEU A 67 4.16 -14.84 -13.71
CA LEU A 67 2.77 -15.14 -14.09
C LEU A 67 1.73 -14.49 -13.15
N SER A 68 2.13 -13.76 -12.10
CA SER A 68 1.17 -13.14 -11.15
C SER A 68 0.44 -11.93 -11.72
N HIS A 69 0.84 -11.48 -12.91
CA HIS A 69 0.35 -10.26 -13.55
C HIS A 69 -0.63 -10.54 -14.70
N GLU A 70 -0.86 -11.81 -15.03
CA GLU A 70 -1.93 -12.18 -15.96
C GLU A 70 -3.29 -11.98 -15.29
N MET A 71 -4.13 -11.18 -15.93
CA MET A 71 -5.45 -10.82 -15.48
C MET A 71 -6.42 -10.93 -16.65
N SER A 72 -7.72 -11.06 -16.32
CA SER A 72 -8.77 -10.98 -17.33
C SER A 72 -9.93 -10.11 -16.86
N LEU A 73 -10.61 -9.47 -17.79
CA LEU A 73 -11.85 -8.73 -17.56
C LEU A 73 -13.00 -9.48 -18.21
N ILE A 74 -13.93 -9.93 -17.38
CA ILE A 74 -15.02 -10.84 -17.72
C ILE A 74 -16.32 -10.04 -17.71
N PHE A 75 -17.08 -10.13 -18.80
CA PHE A 75 -18.26 -9.28 -19.03
C PHE A 75 -19.60 -9.99 -18.88
N SER A 76 -19.62 -11.33 -18.77
CA SER A 76 -20.87 -12.09 -18.72
C SER A 76 -20.73 -13.36 -17.88
N ALA A 77 -21.89 -13.92 -17.50
CA ALA A 77 -21.97 -15.20 -16.81
C ALA A 77 -21.41 -16.36 -17.66
N GLY A 78 -21.56 -16.32 -18.99
CA GLY A 78 -21.01 -17.34 -19.89
C GLY A 78 -19.49 -17.29 -19.96
N SER A 79 -18.93 -16.06 -19.97
CA SER A 79 -17.49 -15.80 -19.99
C SER A 79 -16.76 -16.21 -18.71
N LEU A 80 -17.46 -16.62 -17.64
CA LEU A 80 -16.83 -17.24 -16.47
C LEU A 80 -16.14 -18.57 -16.79
N ALA A 81 -16.40 -19.17 -17.96
CA ALA A 81 -15.66 -20.33 -18.45
C ALA A 81 -14.16 -20.06 -18.64
N ASP A 82 -13.77 -18.79 -18.81
CA ASP A 82 -12.38 -18.36 -18.99
C ASP A 82 -11.61 -18.19 -17.68
N VAL A 83 -12.27 -18.43 -16.53
CA VAL A 83 -11.64 -18.32 -15.21
C VAL A 83 -10.75 -19.52 -14.95
N HIS A 84 -9.51 -19.26 -14.53
CA HIS A 84 -8.51 -20.27 -14.19
C HIS A 84 -8.17 -20.22 -12.70
N PRO A 85 -8.74 -21.12 -11.87
CA PRO A 85 -8.41 -21.20 -10.46
C PRO A 85 -6.98 -21.74 -10.20
N PRO A 86 -6.34 -21.39 -9.07
CA PRO A 86 -6.85 -20.53 -8.01
C PRO A 86 -6.74 -19.04 -8.35
N CYS A 87 -7.82 -18.30 -8.15
CA CYS A 87 -7.91 -16.89 -8.53
C CYS A 87 -8.88 -16.10 -7.64
N VAL A 88 -8.80 -14.77 -7.74
CA VAL A 88 -9.76 -13.84 -7.16
C VAL A 88 -10.60 -13.25 -8.29
N LEU A 89 -11.92 -13.31 -8.16
CA LEU A 89 -12.84 -12.50 -8.95
C LEU A 89 -13.19 -11.26 -8.14
N GLN A 90 -12.91 -10.08 -8.66
CA GLN A 90 -13.22 -8.80 -8.02
C GLN A 90 -14.13 -7.98 -8.92
N ARG A 91 -15.11 -7.28 -8.36
CA ARG A 91 -15.92 -6.35 -9.14
C ARG A 91 -15.05 -5.25 -9.74
N PHE A 92 -15.16 -5.03 -11.05
CA PHE A 92 -14.50 -3.91 -11.70
C PHE A 92 -15.18 -2.59 -11.32
N VAL A 93 -14.39 -1.54 -11.14
CA VAL A 93 -14.88 -0.22 -10.75
C VAL A 93 -14.38 0.78 -11.78
N ASN A 94 -15.28 1.49 -12.45
CA ASN A 94 -14.90 2.60 -13.32
C ASN A 94 -14.24 3.71 -12.50
N HIS A 95 -13.07 4.15 -12.96
CA HIS A 95 -12.18 5.03 -12.20
C HIS A 95 -11.43 6.04 -13.05
N GLY A 96 -11.91 6.29 -14.28
CA GLY A 96 -11.33 7.32 -15.14
C GLY A 96 -9.90 6.99 -15.60
N ALA A 97 -9.56 5.70 -15.74
CA ALA A 97 -8.26 5.23 -16.23
C ALA A 97 -7.03 5.72 -15.46
N ILE A 98 -7.19 6.18 -14.22
CA ILE A 98 -6.08 6.64 -13.36
C ILE A 98 -5.92 5.73 -12.15
N LEU A 99 -4.71 5.20 -11.98
CA LEU A 99 -4.30 4.46 -10.81
C LEU A 99 -3.39 5.34 -9.94
N HIS A 100 -3.73 5.50 -8.66
CA HIS A 100 -2.90 6.16 -7.66
C HIS A 100 -2.10 5.11 -6.89
N LYS A 101 -0.80 5.01 -7.17
CA LYS A 101 0.13 4.16 -6.42
C LYS A 101 0.61 4.89 -5.18
N VAL A 102 0.17 4.41 -4.02
CA VAL A 102 0.63 4.92 -2.72
C VAL A 102 1.79 4.04 -2.25
N PHE A 103 2.99 4.57 -2.30
CA PHE A 103 4.20 3.90 -1.86
C PHE A 103 4.53 4.27 -0.41
N VAL A 104 4.63 3.26 0.45
CA VAL A 104 4.92 3.43 1.88
C VAL A 104 6.38 3.06 2.15
N VAL A 105 7.08 3.97 2.83
CA VAL A 105 8.47 3.82 3.27
C VAL A 105 8.58 4.27 4.72
N GLY A 106 8.51 3.32 5.65
CA GLY A 106 8.54 3.61 7.08
C GLY A 106 7.32 4.43 7.52
N ASP A 107 7.59 5.63 8.02
CA ASP A 107 6.56 6.60 8.44
C ASP A 107 6.13 7.56 7.31
N ARG A 108 6.79 7.50 6.15
CA ARG A 108 6.50 8.34 4.98
C ARG A 108 5.67 7.58 3.95
N HIS A 109 4.91 8.32 3.15
CA HIS A 109 4.23 7.79 1.97
C HIS A 109 4.29 8.77 0.80
N PHE A 110 4.20 8.23 -0.41
CA PHE A 110 4.28 8.99 -1.67
C PHE A 110 3.19 8.50 -2.61
N CYS A 111 2.52 9.42 -3.31
CA CYS A 111 1.49 9.09 -4.28
C CYS A 111 2.02 9.34 -5.69
N VAL A 112 1.90 8.35 -6.57
CA VAL A 112 2.30 8.43 -7.98
C VAL A 112 1.14 7.98 -8.85
N GLU A 113 0.72 8.81 -9.79
CA GLU A 113 -0.30 8.45 -10.77
C GLU A 113 0.27 7.56 -11.87
N ARG A 114 -0.53 6.61 -12.34
CA ARG A 114 -0.23 5.71 -13.44
C ARG A 114 -1.44 5.58 -14.36
N PRO A 115 -1.23 5.30 -15.66
CA PRO A 115 -2.28 4.78 -16.51
C PRO A 115 -2.94 3.54 -15.89
N SER A 116 -4.23 3.36 -16.18
CA SER A 116 -5.02 2.24 -15.70
C SER A 116 -6.08 1.88 -16.73
N LEU A 117 -6.82 0.79 -16.47
CA LEU A 117 -7.90 0.37 -17.36
C LEU A 117 -8.95 1.47 -17.52
N LYS A 118 -9.34 1.72 -18.76
CA LYS A 118 -10.45 2.61 -19.11
C LYS A 118 -11.77 2.14 -18.52
N ASN A 119 -12.77 3.00 -18.63
CA ASN A 119 -14.11 2.67 -18.17
C ASN A 119 -14.79 1.66 -19.10
N PHE A 120 -15.65 0.83 -18.53
CA PHE A 120 -16.48 -0.11 -19.27
C PHE A 120 -17.95 0.09 -18.89
N PRO A 121 -18.90 -0.21 -19.80
CA PRO A 121 -20.32 -0.22 -19.46
C PRO A 121 -20.59 -1.11 -18.25
N SER A 122 -21.47 -0.65 -17.36
CA SER A 122 -21.88 -1.43 -16.18
C SER A 122 -22.88 -2.51 -16.57
N GLY A 123 -22.81 -3.65 -15.89
CA GLY A 123 -23.69 -4.79 -16.12
C GLY A 123 -23.14 -5.81 -17.12
N PRO A 124 -23.86 -6.92 -17.33
CA PRO A 124 -23.48 -7.94 -18.27
C PRO A 124 -23.46 -7.39 -19.71
N SER A 125 -22.52 -7.86 -20.53
CA SER A 125 -22.50 -7.57 -21.97
C SER A 125 -21.94 -8.75 -22.75
N ASP A 126 -22.30 -8.86 -24.04
CA ASP A 126 -21.84 -9.92 -24.94
C ASP A 126 -20.39 -9.71 -25.43
N ARG A 127 -19.63 -8.85 -24.76
CA ARG A 127 -18.20 -8.63 -25.06
C ARG A 127 -17.39 -9.87 -24.67
N GLU A 128 -16.43 -10.21 -25.50
CA GLU A 128 -15.45 -11.25 -25.18
C GLU A 128 -14.57 -10.85 -23.98
N THR A 129 -14.07 -11.86 -23.27
CA THR A 129 -13.13 -11.68 -22.17
C THR A 129 -11.87 -10.98 -22.66
N ILE A 130 -11.45 -9.91 -21.98
CA ILE A 130 -10.19 -9.23 -22.28
C ILE A 130 -9.11 -9.84 -21.40
N PHE A 131 -8.09 -10.46 -22.01
CA PHE A 131 -6.90 -10.94 -21.31
C PHE A 131 -5.79 -9.90 -21.42
N PHE A 132 -5.11 -9.60 -20.31
CA PHE A 132 -4.04 -8.62 -20.30
C PHE A 132 -3.01 -8.91 -19.21
N ASN A 133 -1.82 -8.34 -19.38
CA ASN A 133 -0.80 -8.31 -18.34
C ASN A 133 -0.81 -6.95 -17.64
N SER A 134 -0.94 -6.91 -16.31
CA SER A 134 -1.05 -5.64 -15.56
C SER A 134 0.17 -4.72 -15.71
N HIS A 135 1.35 -5.27 -16.03
CA HIS A 135 2.54 -4.46 -16.33
C HIS A 135 2.44 -3.69 -17.65
N GLN A 136 1.60 -4.11 -18.60
CA GLN A 136 1.40 -3.41 -19.86
C GLN A 136 0.36 -2.30 -19.73
N VAL A 137 -0.47 -2.34 -18.68
CA VAL A 137 -1.55 -1.38 -18.44
C VAL A 137 -1.14 -0.26 -17.48
N SER A 138 -0.36 -0.54 -16.43
CA SER A 138 -0.11 0.41 -15.33
C SER A 138 1.34 0.84 -15.12
N LYS A 139 2.14 0.85 -16.20
CA LYS A 139 3.48 1.45 -16.21
C LYS A 139 3.43 2.90 -16.71
N PRO A 140 4.44 3.74 -16.40
CA PRO A 140 4.44 5.15 -16.84
C PRO A 140 4.33 5.31 -18.36
N GLU A 141 4.95 4.39 -19.11
CA GLU A 141 4.98 4.37 -20.58
C GLU A 141 3.79 3.60 -21.20
N SER A 142 2.85 3.10 -20.39
CA SER A 142 1.72 2.29 -20.88
C SER A 142 0.77 3.14 -21.72
N ASN A 143 0.70 2.83 -23.01
CA ASN A 143 -0.28 3.41 -23.92
C ASN A 143 -0.87 2.29 -24.80
N SER A 144 -2.16 2.00 -24.61
CA SER A 144 -2.90 0.97 -25.34
C SER A 144 -4.38 1.32 -25.40
N ASP A 145 -5.14 0.67 -26.31
CA ASP A 145 -6.61 0.78 -26.39
C ASP A 145 -7.32 0.48 -25.05
N LEU A 146 -6.66 -0.21 -24.11
CA LEU A 146 -7.19 -0.53 -22.79
C LEU A 146 -7.02 0.61 -21.77
N THR A 147 -6.15 1.58 -22.03
CA THR A 147 -5.86 2.72 -21.14
C THR A 147 -6.38 4.05 -21.69
N GLU A 148 -6.73 4.10 -22.98
CA GLU A 148 -7.29 5.30 -23.61
C GLU A 148 -8.69 5.61 -23.08
N LEU A 149 -8.85 6.83 -22.53
CA LEU A 149 -10.13 7.39 -22.09
C LEU A 149 -10.95 7.87 -23.29
N ASP A 150 -12.27 7.70 -23.21
CA ASP A 150 -13.18 8.42 -24.10
C ASP A 150 -13.06 9.93 -23.82
N GLU A 151 -12.97 10.75 -24.88
CA GLU A 151 -12.64 12.19 -24.84
C GLU A 151 -13.53 13.07 -23.92
N GLN A 152 -14.64 12.53 -23.41
CA GLN A 152 -15.69 13.28 -22.70
C GLN A 152 -15.69 13.08 -21.18
N MET A 153 -14.69 12.39 -20.61
CA MET A 153 -14.67 12.10 -19.17
C MET A 153 -14.15 13.28 -18.33
N PRO A 154 -14.88 13.70 -17.27
CA PRO A 154 -14.39 14.69 -16.33
C PRO A 154 -13.20 14.16 -15.55
N SER A 155 -12.17 15.00 -15.38
CA SER A 155 -11.03 14.71 -14.50
C SER A 155 -11.52 14.62 -13.05
N LEU A 156 -11.23 13.49 -12.41
CA LEU A 156 -11.44 13.33 -10.98
C LEU A 156 -10.35 14.05 -10.19
N PRO A 157 -10.67 14.68 -9.04
CA PRO A 157 -9.64 15.22 -8.17
C PRO A 157 -8.75 14.09 -7.62
N PRO A 158 -7.48 14.38 -7.33
CA PRO A 158 -6.60 13.40 -6.68
C PRO A 158 -7.12 13.02 -5.29
N PRO A 159 -6.69 11.87 -4.74
CA PRO A 159 -7.14 11.43 -3.42
C PRO A 159 -6.68 12.41 -2.33
N SER A 160 -7.55 12.68 -1.34
CA SER A 160 -7.22 13.52 -0.17
C SER A 160 -5.97 12.98 0.53
N THR A 161 -5.03 13.88 0.82
CA THR A 161 -3.79 13.54 1.53
C THR A 161 -4.07 12.98 2.92
N GLU A 162 -5.09 13.50 3.61
CA GLU A 162 -5.50 13.03 4.93
C GLU A 162 -6.11 11.63 4.87
N ALA A 163 -6.94 11.36 3.85
CA ALA A 163 -7.52 10.04 3.63
C ALA A 163 -6.44 8.99 3.31
N VAL A 164 -5.46 9.35 2.46
CA VAL A 164 -4.32 8.47 2.16
C VAL A 164 -3.46 8.25 3.40
N ALA A 165 -3.21 9.27 4.21
CA ALA A 165 -2.47 9.13 5.46
C ALA A 165 -3.19 8.20 6.46
N ALA A 166 -4.52 8.31 6.57
CA ALA A 166 -5.34 7.43 7.39
C ALA A 166 -5.29 5.97 6.89
N LEU A 167 -5.37 5.76 5.58
CA LEU A 167 -5.21 4.45 4.93
C LEU A 167 -3.86 3.81 5.26
N VAL A 168 -2.77 4.56 5.05
CA VAL A 168 -1.41 4.08 5.29
C VAL A 168 -1.22 3.71 6.76
N ARG A 169 -1.71 4.53 7.69
CA ARG A 169 -1.64 4.24 9.13
C ARG A 169 -2.38 2.94 9.48
N GLU A 170 -3.60 2.76 8.99
CA GLU A 170 -4.38 1.55 9.24
C GLU A 170 -3.71 0.30 8.66
N LEU A 171 -3.25 0.36 7.41
CA LEU A 171 -2.58 -0.77 6.77
C LEU A 171 -1.26 -1.12 7.46
N ARG A 172 -0.49 -0.13 7.92
CA ARG A 172 0.72 -0.39 8.71
C ARG A 172 0.43 -1.14 10.01
N LEU A 173 -0.64 -0.76 10.71
CA LEU A 173 -1.07 -1.43 11.93
C LEU A 173 -1.50 -2.88 11.66
N GLN A 174 -2.26 -3.11 10.58
CA GLN A 174 -2.73 -4.46 10.24
C GLN A 174 -1.62 -5.38 9.69
N LEU A 175 -0.72 -4.83 8.86
CA LEU A 175 0.33 -5.60 8.19
C LEU A 175 1.58 -5.78 9.04
N GLY A 176 1.85 -4.85 9.97
CA GLY A 176 3.14 -4.78 10.69
C GLY A 176 4.33 -4.55 9.75
N MET A 177 4.09 -3.94 8.59
CA MET A 177 5.08 -3.73 7.54
C MET A 177 5.40 -2.24 7.37
N ALA A 178 6.62 -1.96 6.96
CA ALA A 178 7.10 -0.60 6.69
C ALA A 178 7.33 -0.30 5.21
N LEU A 179 7.49 -1.34 4.37
CA LEU A 179 7.80 -1.24 2.95
C LEU A 179 6.73 -1.98 2.14
N PHE A 180 5.77 -1.24 1.60
CA PHE A 180 4.72 -1.79 0.74
C PHE A 180 4.14 -0.71 -0.17
N GLY A 181 3.43 -1.13 -1.21
CA GLY A 181 2.65 -0.28 -2.09
C GLY A 181 1.17 -0.59 -1.99
N VAL A 182 0.33 0.40 -2.21
CA VAL A 182 -1.13 0.27 -2.24
C VAL A 182 -1.63 0.86 -3.55
N ASP A 183 -2.36 0.05 -4.30
CA ASP A 183 -2.97 0.46 -5.56
C ASP A 183 -4.39 0.97 -5.28
N VAL A 184 -4.59 2.27 -5.47
CA VAL A 184 -5.84 2.97 -5.15
C VAL A 184 -6.43 3.58 -6.41
N ILE A 185 -7.73 3.37 -6.60
CA ILE A 185 -8.52 4.01 -7.66
C ILE A 185 -9.64 4.84 -7.03
N ILE A 186 -10.16 5.83 -7.76
CA ILE A 186 -11.29 6.65 -7.30
C ILE A 186 -12.52 6.28 -8.14
N ASN A 187 -13.59 5.82 -7.48
CA ASN A 187 -14.82 5.49 -8.18
C ASN A 187 -15.45 6.73 -8.82
N ILE A 188 -15.67 6.73 -10.13
CA ILE A 188 -16.19 7.91 -10.86
C ILE A 188 -17.60 8.34 -10.42
N ASN A 189 -18.40 7.43 -9.86
CA ASN A 189 -19.79 7.71 -9.49
C ASN A 189 -19.91 8.15 -8.03
N THR A 190 -19.12 7.56 -7.14
CA THR A 190 -19.24 7.75 -5.69
C THR A 190 -18.09 8.55 -5.09
N HIS A 191 -17.06 8.86 -5.87
CA HIS A 191 -15.81 9.49 -5.44
C HIS A 191 -15.10 8.78 -4.27
N THR A 192 -15.41 7.50 -4.07
CA THR A 192 -14.87 6.67 -2.98
C THR A 192 -13.47 6.19 -3.32
N LEU A 193 -12.53 6.34 -2.38
CA LEU A 193 -11.19 5.77 -2.51
C LEU A 193 -11.26 4.26 -2.38
N THR A 194 -10.81 3.56 -3.40
CA THR A 194 -11.03 2.12 -3.56
C THR A 194 -9.69 1.42 -3.70
N VAL A 195 -9.36 0.58 -2.72
CA VAL A 195 -8.10 -0.19 -2.70
C VAL A 195 -8.30 -1.50 -3.48
N ILE A 196 -7.47 -1.72 -4.49
CA ILE A 196 -7.58 -2.85 -5.41
C ILE A 196 -6.40 -3.84 -5.37
N ASP A 197 -5.26 -3.44 -4.81
CA ASP A 197 -4.11 -4.32 -4.60
C ASP A 197 -3.17 -3.78 -3.50
N ILE A 198 -2.41 -4.69 -2.86
CA ILE A 198 -1.35 -4.35 -1.91
C ILE A 198 -0.11 -5.16 -2.26
N ASN A 199 1.00 -4.47 -2.51
CA ASN A 199 2.26 -5.05 -2.97
C ASN A 199 3.32 -5.00 -1.88
N ILE A 200 4.01 -6.10 -1.60
CA ILE A 200 5.20 -6.11 -0.74
C ILE A 200 6.39 -5.52 -1.51
N PHE A 201 7.10 -4.58 -0.89
CA PHE A 201 8.34 -3.98 -1.42
C PHE A 201 8.31 -3.78 -2.95
N PRO A 202 7.46 -2.86 -3.46
CA PRO A 202 7.37 -2.58 -4.90
C PRO A 202 8.66 -1.91 -5.42
N SER A 203 8.70 -1.56 -6.71
CA SER A 203 9.86 -0.89 -7.32
C SER A 203 10.09 0.56 -6.86
N TYR A 204 9.08 1.20 -6.26
CA TYR A 204 9.10 2.63 -5.90
C TYR A 204 9.40 3.58 -7.06
N GLU A 205 9.16 3.13 -8.30
CA GLU A 205 9.34 3.95 -9.50
C GLU A 205 8.45 5.20 -9.45
N GLY A 206 9.04 6.36 -9.72
CA GLY A 206 8.39 7.66 -9.57
C GLY A 206 8.53 8.29 -8.18
N VAL A 207 9.31 7.70 -7.27
CA VAL A 207 9.63 8.26 -5.95
C VAL A 207 11.12 8.59 -5.84
N PRO A 208 11.56 9.81 -6.22
CA PRO A 208 12.97 10.23 -6.12
C PRO A 208 13.53 10.14 -4.70
N GLN A 209 12.67 10.29 -3.68
CA GLN A 209 13.04 10.28 -2.27
C GLN A 209 13.08 8.87 -1.66
N PHE A 210 12.99 7.81 -2.47
CA PHE A 210 12.94 6.44 -1.96
C PHE A 210 14.18 6.11 -1.11
N PHE A 211 15.39 6.32 -1.62
CA PHE A 211 16.62 5.96 -0.90
C PHE A 211 16.81 6.76 0.39
N SER A 212 16.55 8.06 0.36
CA SER A 212 16.64 8.90 1.57
C SER A 212 15.61 8.49 2.61
N SER A 213 14.36 8.24 2.20
CA SER A 213 13.30 7.78 3.10
C SER A 213 13.57 6.39 3.68
N LEU A 214 14.18 5.50 2.89
CA LEU A 214 14.58 4.18 3.35
C LEU A 214 15.71 4.28 4.40
N LEU A 215 16.70 5.13 4.16
CA LEU A 215 17.78 5.39 5.11
C LEU A 215 17.25 5.97 6.43
N ASP A 216 16.39 6.99 6.36
CA ASP A 216 15.71 7.56 7.53
C ASP A 216 14.95 6.48 8.32
N HIS A 217 14.25 5.58 7.61
CA HIS A 217 13.51 4.51 8.25
C HIS A 217 14.43 3.50 8.94
N ILE A 218 15.52 3.08 8.29
CA ILE A 218 16.51 2.17 8.88
C ILE A 218 17.10 2.81 10.15
N GLN A 219 17.49 4.08 10.10
CA GLN A 219 18.01 4.80 11.26
C GLN A 219 16.99 4.81 12.41
N SER A 220 15.73 5.14 12.13
CA SER A 220 14.66 5.14 13.14
C SER A 220 14.47 3.77 13.81
N VAL A 221 14.62 2.68 13.05
CA VAL A 221 14.52 1.31 13.60
C VAL A 221 15.71 0.99 14.51
N LEU A 222 16.93 1.40 14.13
CA LEU A 222 18.14 1.21 14.95
C LEU A 222 18.09 2.03 16.24
N ASP A 223 17.65 3.29 16.17
CA ASP A 223 17.54 4.17 17.34
C ASP A 223 16.54 3.60 18.36
N LYS A 224 15.41 3.04 17.90
CA LYS A 224 14.41 2.39 18.76
C LYS A 224 14.91 1.10 19.43
N GLN A 225 15.93 0.47 18.87
CA GLN A 225 16.53 -0.75 19.43
C GLN A 225 17.67 -0.46 20.41
N THR A 226 18.14 0.79 20.49
CA THR A 226 19.19 1.19 21.43
C THR A 226 18.55 1.51 22.78
N PRO A 227 18.85 0.77 23.87
CA PRO A 227 18.36 1.13 25.20
C PRO A 227 18.87 2.53 25.57
N PRO A 228 18.11 3.35 26.32
CA PRO A 228 18.67 4.57 26.86
C PRO A 228 19.88 4.20 27.71
N GLU A 229 21.08 4.69 27.33
CA GLU A 229 22.25 4.60 28.19
C GLU A 229 21.86 5.16 29.55
N SER A 230 21.90 4.31 30.57
CA SER A 230 21.76 4.75 31.95
C SER A 230 22.93 5.66 32.26
N THR A 231 22.76 6.98 32.07
CA THR A 231 23.63 7.97 32.68
C THR A 231 23.46 7.85 34.18
N THR A 232 24.28 6.98 34.79
CA THR A 232 24.53 6.95 36.22
C THR A 232 25.17 8.30 36.55
N LYS A 233 24.35 9.27 36.95
CA LYS A 233 24.85 10.47 37.64
C LYS A 233 25.44 9.97 38.95
N THR A 234 26.77 9.89 39.01
CA THR A 234 27.51 9.77 40.25
C THR A 234 27.24 11.03 41.07
N THR A 235 26.23 10.98 41.92
CA THR A 235 26.02 11.99 42.97
C THR A 235 27.09 11.78 44.02
N THR A 236 28.23 12.46 43.89
CA THR A 236 29.15 12.65 45.02
C THR A 236 28.46 13.52 46.06
N SER A 237 27.98 12.89 47.13
CA SER A 237 27.56 13.53 48.36
C SER A 237 28.79 14.10 49.08
N ALA A 238 29.02 15.41 48.96
CA ALA A 238 29.88 16.14 49.88
C ALA A 238 29.00 16.73 50.99
N THR A 239 29.05 16.13 52.18
CA THR A 239 28.51 16.73 53.41
C THR A 239 29.70 17.09 54.31
N SER A 240 29.71 18.37 54.66
CA SER A 240 30.65 19.15 55.44
C SER A 240 30.89 18.68 56.88
N SER A 241 32.13 18.84 57.36
CA SER A 241 32.47 19.20 58.75
C SER A 241 33.80 19.99 58.76
N PRO A 242 33.93 21.08 59.55
CA PRO A 242 35.12 21.92 59.57
C PRO A 242 36.06 21.60 60.74
N SER A 243 37.36 21.71 60.53
CA SER A 243 38.32 21.91 61.62
C SER A 243 39.53 22.72 61.14
N VAL A 244 39.83 23.72 61.94
CA VAL A 244 40.77 24.83 61.74
C VAL A 244 42.20 24.41 62.10
N SER A 245 43.17 25.10 61.48
CA SER A 245 44.47 25.55 62.02
C SER A 245 45.76 24.99 61.42
N SER A 246 46.73 25.93 61.36
CA SER A 246 48.18 25.85 61.14
C SER A 246 48.72 25.97 59.71
N GLU A 247 49.10 27.22 59.39
CA GLU A 247 50.44 27.66 58.93
C GLU A 247 51.29 26.69 58.11
N SER A 248 51.72 27.12 56.92
CA SER A 248 53.11 27.56 56.69
C SER A 248 53.33 27.97 55.24
N ASP A 249 54.18 28.99 55.09
CA ASP A 249 54.68 29.61 53.88
C ASP A 249 55.18 28.61 52.82
N TYR A 250 55.01 28.95 51.54
CA TYR A 250 56.15 29.21 50.64
C TYR A 250 55.68 29.85 49.32
N SER A 251 56.19 31.06 49.10
CA SER A 251 56.26 31.76 47.83
C SER A 251 57.00 30.98 46.74
N VAL A 252 56.69 31.24 45.45
CA VAL A 252 57.62 31.67 44.37
C VAL A 252 57.11 31.31 42.95
N SER A 253 56.87 32.37 42.18
CA SER A 253 57.19 32.61 40.76
C SER A 253 56.51 31.91 39.58
N SER A 254 55.78 32.76 38.84
CA SER A 254 55.90 33.09 37.40
C SER A 254 56.49 32.07 36.40
N SER A 255 55.71 31.75 35.37
CA SER A 255 55.92 32.12 33.94
C SER A 255 54.93 31.30 33.09
N SER A 256 54.01 31.90 32.33
CA SER A 256 54.16 32.56 31.04
C SER A 256 54.73 31.70 29.89
N LEU A 257 53.97 31.72 28.79
CA LEU A 257 54.36 31.56 27.38
C LEU A 257 54.56 30.13 26.79
N HIS A 258 53.64 29.70 25.93
CA HIS A 258 53.73 29.74 24.44
C HIS A 258 53.11 28.53 23.72
N LYS A 259 52.34 28.90 22.67
CA LYS A 259 51.78 28.12 21.55
C LYS A 259 50.51 27.31 21.79
#